data_AF-B5IMV4-F1
#
_entry.id   AF-B5IMV4-F1
#
_cell.length_a   1.000
_cell.length_b   1.000
_cell.length_c   1.000
_cell.angle_alpha   90.00
_cell.angle_beta   90.00
_cell.angle_gamma   90.00
#
_symmetry.space_group_name_H-M   'P 1'
#
loop_
_entity.id
_entity.type
_entity.pdbx_description
1 polymer ?
#
loop_
_entity_poly.entity_id
_entity_poly.type
_entity_poly.pdbx_seq_one_letter_code
_entity_poly.pdbx_strand_id
1 'polypeptide(L)'
;MVSFSPVPMASGSANVPEPSPLPSSRELAFYLDQRGGIGKPWLLQLLRLAKLKESKDDLPPEEYLERLQEAHADLMRLGEFWKGREQEVFGGRYQPSAVVEPLPGSPEDR
;
A
#
# COMPACT_ATOMS: atom_id res chain seq x y z
N MET A 1 6.03 -57.14 -12.67
CA MET A 1 4.98 -56.36 -13.35
C MET A 1 4.37 -55.43 -12.32
N VAL A 2 4.68 -54.13 -12.37
CA VAL A 2 3.99 -53.12 -11.58
C VAL A 2 3.67 -51.98 -12.55
N SER A 3 2.40 -51.87 -12.94
CA SER A 3 1.90 -50.78 -13.78
C SER A 3 1.74 -49.53 -12.94
N PHE A 4 2.33 -48.42 -13.38
CA PHE A 4 1.98 -47.09 -12.92
C PHE A 4 0.89 -46.54 -13.84
N SER A 5 -0.31 -46.31 -13.30
CA SER A 5 -1.36 -45.58 -14.02
C SER A 5 -1.17 -44.07 -13.82
N PRO A 6 -1.33 -43.24 -14.85
CA PRO A 6 -1.22 -41.79 -14.70
C PRO A 6 -2.44 -41.22 -13.95
N VAL A 7 -2.19 -40.34 -13.00
CA VAL A 7 -3.21 -39.57 -12.29
C VAL A 7 -3.87 -38.60 -13.27
N PRO A 8 -5.22 -38.54 -13.36
CA PRO A 8 -5.88 -37.54 -14.19
C PRO A 8 -5.62 -36.14 -13.63
N MET A 9 -5.00 -35.28 -14.43
CA MET A 9 -4.94 -33.84 -14.20
C MET A 9 -6.37 -33.30 -14.23
N ALA A 10 -6.99 -33.16 -13.05
CA ALA A 10 -8.17 -32.35 -12.91
C ALA A 10 -7.79 -30.91 -13.28
N SER A 11 -8.22 -30.47 -14.46
CA SER A 11 -8.27 -29.06 -14.81
C SER A 11 -9.30 -28.38 -13.93
N GLY A 12 -8.93 -28.13 -12.67
CA GLY A 12 -9.60 -27.15 -11.84
C GLY A 12 -9.19 -25.79 -12.40
N SER A 13 -10.06 -25.17 -13.18
CA SER A 13 -9.98 -23.73 -13.44
C SER A 13 -9.91 -23.05 -12.08
N ALA A 14 -8.71 -22.64 -11.69
CA ALA A 14 -8.52 -21.71 -10.60
C ALA A 14 -9.28 -20.45 -11.01
N ASN A 15 -10.45 -20.25 -10.42
CA ASN A 15 -11.15 -18.98 -10.46
C ASN A 15 -10.22 -17.99 -9.74
N VAL A 16 -9.33 -17.36 -10.49
CA VAL A 16 -8.54 -16.23 -10.01
C VAL A 16 -9.59 -15.19 -9.65
N PRO A 17 -9.77 -14.83 -8.37
CA PRO A 17 -10.71 -13.77 -8.04
C PRO A 17 -10.24 -12.53 -8.79
N GLU A 18 -11.06 -12.07 -9.74
CA GLU A 18 -10.90 -10.77 -10.38
C GLU A 18 -10.55 -9.76 -9.29
N PRO A 19 -9.50 -8.93 -9.46
CA PRO A 19 -9.14 -7.97 -8.43
C PRO A 19 -10.38 -7.14 -8.15
N SER A 20 -10.85 -7.19 -6.90
CA SER A 20 -12.00 -6.40 -6.45
C SER A 20 -11.83 -4.98 -6.98
N PRO A 21 -12.86 -4.38 -7.61
CA PRO A 21 -12.74 -3.02 -8.11
C PRO A 21 -12.22 -2.14 -6.97
N LEU A 22 -11.13 -1.43 -7.24
CA LEU A 22 -10.60 -0.46 -6.30
C LEU A 22 -11.74 0.51 -5.95
N PRO A 23 -11.94 0.85 -4.65
CA PRO A 23 -13.02 1.72 -4.25
C PRO A 23 -12.89 3.08 -4.92
N SER A 24 -14.01 3.69 -5.27
CA SER A 24 -14.06 5.08 -5.69
C SER A 24 -13.52 6.00 -4.61
N SER A 25 -13.10 7.21 -4.97
CA SER A 25 -12.69 8.25 -4.04
C SER A 25 -13.78 8.54 -3.01
N ARG A 26 -15.06 8.45 -3.40
CA ARG A 26 -16.20 8.60 -2.50
C ARG A 26 -16.26 7.47 -1.47
N GLU A 27 -16.19 6.22 -1.90
CA GLU A 27 -16.20 5.05 -1.00
C GLU A 27 -14.99 5.06 -0.07
N LEU A 28 -13.82 5.43 -0.60
CA LEU A 28 -12.60 5.59 0.19
C LEU A 28 -12.77 6.69 1.24
N ALA A 29 -13.33 7.85 0.90
CA ALA A 29 -13.58 8.91 1.88
C ALA A 29 -14.53 8.45 2.99
N PHE A 30 -15.64 7.78 2.66
CA PHE A 30 -16.56 7.21 3.65
C PHE A 30 -15.88 6.17 4.55
N TYR A 31 -15.03 5.33 3.98
CA TYR A 31 -14.28 4.33 4.73
C TYR A 31 -13.28 4.99 5.70
N LEU A 32 -12.57 6.01 5.24
CA LEU A 32 -11.61 6.76 6.07
C LEU A 32 -12.32 7.49 7.20
N ASP A 33 -13.44 8.14 6.94
CA ASP A 33 -14.22 8.86 7.95
C ASP A 33 -14.70 7.95 9.08
N GLN A 34 -15.30 6.81 8.73
CA GLN A 34 -15.78 5.81 9.70
C GLN A 34 -14.69 5.25 10.62
N ARG A 35 -13.42 5.32 10.22
CA ARG A 35 -12.28 4.80 10.99
C ARG A 35 -11.41 5.90 11.61
N GLY A 36 -11.86 7.16 11.59
CA GLY A 36 -11.07 8.29 12.10
C GLY A 36 -9.80 8.55 11.28
N GLY A 37 -9.80 8.16 10.01
CA GLY A 37 -8.68 8.28 9.08
C GLY A 37 -8.52 9.67 8.45
N ILE A 38 -9.57 10.51 8.49
CA ILE A 38 -9.56 11.84 7.85
C ILE A 38 -8.50 12.78 8.47
N GLY A 39 -8.13 12.60 9.74
CA GLY A 39 -7.07 13.37 10.39
C GLY A 39 -5.64 12.95 10.02
N LYS A 40 -5.47 11.86 9.26
CA LYS A 40 -4.15 11.28 8.96
C LYS A 40 -3.68 11.75 7.58
N PRO A 41 -2.63 12.59 7.48
CA PRO A 41 -2.26 13.22 6.21
C PRO A 41 -1.87 12.21 5.11
N TRP A 42 -1.32 11.05 5.46
CA TRP A 42 -1.02 9.99 4.49
C TRP A 42 -2.28 9.32 3.90
N LEU A 43 -3.39 9.28 4.65
CA LEU A 43 -4.67 8.77 4.14
C LEU A 43 -5.37 9.80 3.25
N LEU A 44 -5.19 11.09 3.52
CA LEU A 44 -5.62 12.16 2.61
C LEU A 44 -4.87 12.13 1.28
N GLN A 45 -3.58 11.76 1.31
CA GLN A 45 -2.79 11.60 0.09
C GLN A 45 -3.29 10.42 -0.77
N LEU A 46 -3.70 9.32 -0.14
CA LEU A 46 -4.37 8.21 -0.82
C LEU A 46 -5.68 8.66 -1.48
N LEU A 47 -6.49 9.47 -0.79
CA LEU A 47 -7.73 10.03 -1.33
C LEU A 47 -7.48 10.97 -2.52
N ARG A 48 -6.43 11.79 -2.47
CA ARG A 48 -6.01 12.66 -3.59
C ARG A 48 -5.65 11.83 -4.83
N LEU A 49 -4.89 10.74 -4.65
CA LEU A 49 -4.53 9.84 -5.75
C LEU A 49 -5.76 9.12 -6.34
N ALA A 50 -6.71 8.71 -5.50
CA ALA A 50 -7.97 8.11 -5.96
C ALA A 50 -8.77 9.08 -6.85
N LYS A 51 -8.92 10.34 -6.41
CA LYS A 51 -9.57 11.38 -7.22
C LYS A 51 -8.83 11.66 -8.53
N LEU A 52 -7.50 11.74 -8.48
CA LEU A 52 -6.68 11.99 -9.68
C LEU A 52 -6.88 10.86 -10.71
N LYS A 53 -6.88 9.61 -10.25
CA LYS A 53 -7.13 8.43 -11.09
C LYS A 53 -8.52 8.47 -11.74
N GLU A 54 -9.56 8.87 -11.00
CA GLU A 54 -10.91 9.02 -11.54
C GLU A 54 -11.00 10.11 -12.61
N SER A 55 -10.25 11.21 -12.46
CA SER A 55 -10.20 12.31 -13.44
C SER A 55 -9.23 12.08 -14.61
N LYS A 56 -8.61 10.90 -14.72
CA LYS A 56 -7.54 10.66 -15.70
C LYS A 56 -7.99 10.92 -17.14
N ASP A 57 -9.20 10.53 -17.49
CA ASP A 57 -9.72 10.65 -18.86
C ASP A 57 -10.24 12.07 -19.17
N ASP A 58 -10.42 12.91 -18.14
CA ASP A 58 -10.88 14.29 -18.26
C ASP A 58 -9.72 15.30 -18.31
N LEU A 59 -8.48 14.86 -18.08
CA LEU A 59 -7.30 15.72 -17.98
C LEU A 59 -6.36 15.57 -19.19
N PRO A 60 -5.71 16.66 -19.62
CA PRO A 60 -4.53 16.57 -20.48
C PRO A 60 -3.47 15.65 -19.83
N PRO A 61 -2.80 14.78 -20.61
CA PRO A 61 -1.78 13.88 -20.08
C PRO A 61 -0.67 14.58 -19.28
N GLU A 62 -0.24 15.75 -19.73
CA GLU A 62 0.79 16.56 -19.08
C GLU A 62 0.31 17.07 -17.71
N GLU A 63 -0.92 17.58 -17.63
CA GLU A 63 -1.52 18.06 -16.38
C GLU A 63 -1.74 16.91 -15.39
N TYR A 64 -2.12 15.72 -15.87
CA TYR A 64 -2.22 14.53 -15.03
C TYR A 64 -0.86 14.15 -14.43
N LEU A 65 0.21 14.19 -15.23
CA LEU A 65 1.57 13.89 -14.78
C LEU A 65 2.09 14.92 -13.78
N GLU A 66 1.85 16.21 -14.02
CA GLU A 66 2.20 17.29 -13.09
C GLU A 66 1.52 17.09 -11.73
N ARG A 67 0.20 16.87 -11.73
CA ARG A 67 -0.57 16.61 -10.50
C ARG A 67 -0.12 15.35 -9.77
N LEU A 68 0.29 14.32 -10.51
CA LEU A 68 0.84 13.10 -9.94
C LEU A 68 2.21 13.36 -9.27
N GLN A 69 3.08 14.16 -9.90
CA GLN A 69 4.37 14.54 -9.34
C GLN A 69 4.22 15.40 -8.08
N GLU A 70 3.28 16.35 -8.08
CA GLU A 70 2.95 17.14 -6.89
C GLU A 70 2.46 16.27 -5.73
N ALA A 71 1.51 15.38 -6.01
CA ALA A 71 0.99 14.40 -5.06
C ALA A 71 2.11 13.52 -4.47
N HIS A 72 3.05 13.08 -5.30
CA HIS A 72 4.22 12.33 -4.85
C HIS A 72 5.17 13.18 -3.99
N ALA A 73 5.46 14.42 -4.40
CA ALA A 73 6.31 15.32 -3.63
C ALA A 73 5.73 15.62 -2.24
N ASP A 74 4.42 15.83 -2.14
CA ASP A 74 3.73 16.02 -0.87
C ASP A 74 3.78 14.78 0.02
N LEU A 75 3.62 13.58 -0.57
CA LEU A 75 3.82 12.33 0.15
C LEU A 75 5.24 12.22 0.72
N MET A 76 6.26 12.60 -0.05
CA MET A 76 7.65 12.57 0.40
C MET A 76 7.91 13.58 1.53
N ARG A 77 7.27 14.76 1.49
CA ARG A 77 7.34 15.75 2.59
C ARG A 77 6.74 15.20 3.89
N LEU A 78 5.71 14.35 3.81
CA LEU A 78 5.18 13.66 4.99
C LEU A 78 6.23 12.73 5.64
N GLY A 79 7.19 12.21 4.87
CA GLY A 79 8.29 11.37 5.37
C GLY A 79 9.14 12.01 6.47
N GLU A 80 9.21 13.35 6.51
CA GLU A 80 9.91 14.10 7.57
C GLU A 80 8.99 14.52 8.72
N PHE A 81 7.67 14.60 8.47
CA PHE A 81 6.69 15.13 9.43
C PHE A 81 6.52 14.28 10.69
N TRP A 82 6.66 12.96 10.58
CA TRP A 82 6.45 12.03 11.69
C TRP A 82 7.69 11.85 12.57
N LYS A 83 8.87 12.33 12.14
CA LYS A 83 10.10 12.24 12.92
C LYS A 83 9.96 13.02 14.23
N GLY A 84 10.11 12.33 15.36
CA GLY A 84 9.92 12.89 16.70
C GLY A 84 8.47 13.03 17.16
N ARG A 85 7.49 12.62 16.33
CA ARG A 85 6.04 12.60 16.65
C ARG A 85 5.43 11.20 16.49
N GLU A 86 6.24 10.16 16.46
CA GLU A 86 5.83 8.79 16.13
C GLU A 86 4.75 8.26 17.07
N GLN A 87 4.87 8.53 18.37
CA GLN A 87 3.88 8.09 19.36
C GLN A 87 2.53 8.78 19.17
N GLU A 88 2.55 10.06 18.80
CA GLU A 88 1.34 10.84 18.52
C GLU A 88 0.66 10.38 17.23
N VAL A 89 1.46 10.11 16.19
CA VAL A 89 0.99 9.80 14.84
C VAL A 89 0.54 8.35 14.69
N PHE A 90 1.25 7.39 15.30
CA PHE A 90 0.99 5.95 15.15
C PHE A 90 0.23 5.32 16.32
N GLY A 91 0.06 6.02 17.45
CA GLY A 91 -0.82 5.59 18.54
C GLY A 91 -0.36 4.36 19.34
N GLY A 92 0.89 3.92 19.19
CA GLY A 92 1.48 2.91 20.09
C GLY A 92 2.70 2.16 19.55
N ARG A 93 3.70 1.97 20.43
CA ARG A 93 4.89 1.09 20.37
C ARG A 93 5.35 0.69 18.96
N TYR A 94 5.65 1.65 18.08
CA TYR A 94 6.65 1.35 17.06
C TYR A 94 7.98 1.11 17.79
N GLN A 95 8.30 -0.15 18.07
CA GLN A 95 9.66 -0.58 18.33
C GLN A 95 10.22 -0.97 16.97
N PRO A 96 11.12 -0.16 16.37
CA PRO A 96 11.89 -0.67 15.25
C PRO A 96 12.51 -2.01 15.70
N SER A 97 12.44 -3.04 14.86
CA SER A 97 13.04 -4.33 15.19
C SER A 97 14.49 -4.11 15.59
N ALA A 98 14.82 -4.37 16.86
CA ALA A 98 16.19 -4.28 17.35
C ALA A 98 17.14 -5.24 16.62
N VAL A 99 16.57 -6.21 15.88
CA VAL A 99 17.27 -7.03 14.91
C VAL A 99 17.54 -6.19 13.66
N VAL A 100 18.61 -5.40 13.73
CA VAL A 100 19.52 -5.30 12.59
C VAL A 100 20.08 -6.71 12.44
N GLU A 101 19.86 -7.34 11.29
CA GLU A 101 20.50 -8.60 10.91
C GLU A 101 21.94 -8.63 11.45
N PRO A 102 22.37 -9.68 12.17
CA PRO A 102 23.72 -9.72 12.72
C PRO A 102 24.69 -9.46 11.56
N LEU A 103 25.61 -8.52 11.78
CA LEU A 103 26.64 -8.23 10.79
C LEU A 103 27.33 -9.54 10.43
N PRO A 104 27.57 -9.83 9.13
CA PRO A 104 28.20 -11.07 8.71
C PRO A 104 29.52 -11.26 9.47
N GLY A 105 29.65 -12.38 10.19
CA GLY A 105 30.77 -12.67 11.09
C GLY A 105 30.45 -12.55 12.58
N SER A 106 29.17 -12.63 12.96
CA SER A 106 28.77 -12.63 14.37
C SER A 106 29.10 -13.97 15.04
N PRO A 107 29.20 -14.04 16.39
CA PRO A 107 29.55 -15.27 17.11
C PRO A 107 28.62 -16.46 16.79
N GLU A 108 27.38 -16.18 16.44
CA GLU A 108 26.35 -17.15 16.04
C GLU A 108 26.58 -17.74 14.63
N ASP A 109 27.48 -17.15 13.83
CA ASP A 109 27.92 -17.64 12.52
C ASP A 109 29.07 -18.66 12.60
N ARG A 110 29.54 -19.03 13.80
CA ARG A 110 30.65 -19.98 14.03
C ARG A 110 30.21 -21.40 14.36
#